data_AF-A0A101S1V3-F1
#
_entry.id   AF-A0A101S1V3-F1
#
_cell.length_a   1.000
_cell.length_b   1.000
_cell.length_c   1.000
_cell.angle_alpha   90.00
_cell.angle_beta   90.00
_cell.angle_gamma   90.00
#
_symmetry.space_group_name_H-M   'P 1'
#
loop_
_entity.id
_entity.type
_entity.pdbx_description
1 polymer ?
#
loop_
_entity_poly.entity_id
_entity_poly.type
_entity_poly.pdbx_seq_one_letter_code
_entity_poly.pdbx_strand_id
1 'polypeptide(L)'
;MVGSLAVAAALVAGTTVLATAQASAQTQRADWDGNIYLYYSASSNSSWSKYAGWVNDFAGHTFAAGGEGHGLRVKNNVNRAWNNDGNYAARIYYNENQNASGNAPYDDFYPGESRQLNSGVRNNNASMSWWRVG
;
A
#
# COMPACT_ATOMS: atom_id res chain seq x y z
N MET A 1 25.11 -56.34 -27.83
CA MET A 1 24.35 -55.35 -27.04
C MET A 1 23.10 -55.02 -27.83
N VAL A 2 21.93 -55.36 -27.30
CA VAL A 2 20.62 -55.15 -27.92
C VAL A 2 20.01 -53.89 -27.31
N GLY A 3 19.39 -53.06 -28.15
CA GLY A 3 18.51 -51.96 -27.74
C GLY A 3 18.39 -50.96 -28.90
N SER A 4 17.23 -50.54 -29.38
CA SER A 4 15.86 -50.72 -28.90
C SER A 4 14.88 -50.52 -30.06
N LEU A 5 13.73 -51.20 -29.97
CA LEU A 5 12.61 -51.13 -30.89
C LEU A 5 11.82 -49.82 -30.74
N ALA A 6 11.04 -49.57 -31.79
CA ALA A 6 10.38 -48.34 -32.18
C ALA A 6 9.12 -47.94 -31.37
N VAL A 7 8.92 -46.61 -31.30
CA VAL A 7 7.72 -45.84 -31.71
C VAL A 7 6.35 -46.10 -31.03
N ALA A 8 5.80 -45.00 -30.49
CA ALA A 8 4.49 -44.38 -30.78
C ALA A 8 3.61 -44.00 -29.56
N ALA A 9 3.37 -42.69 -29.52
CA ALA A 9 2.08 -42.02 -29.41
C ALA A 9 1.29 -42.15 -28.10
N ALA A 10 1.48 -41.10 -27.29
CA ALA A 10 0.64 -40.75 -26.17
C ALA A 10 -0.71 -40.18 -26.64
N LEU A 11 -1.79 -40.70 -26.05
CA LEU A 11 -3.10 -40.08 -25.97
C LEU A 11 -3.59 -40.22 -24.53
N VAL A 12 -3.45 -39.18 -23.72
CA VAL A 12 -4.24 -39.02 -22.49
C VAL A 12 -4.67 -37.56 -22.39
N ALA A 13 -5.99 -37.38 -22.38
CA ALA A 13 -6.71 -36.15 -22.11
C ALA A 13 -6.38 -35.62 -20.70
N GLY A 14 -6.29 -34.29 -20.58
CA GLY A 14 -6.12 -33.65 -19.28
C GLY A 14 -6.33 -32.14 -19.39
N THR A 15 -7.58 -31.70 -19.37
CA THR A 15 -7.93 -30.29 -19.14
C THR A 15 -7.52 -29.91 -17.73
N THR A 16 -6.32 -29.35 -17.59
CA THR A 16 -5.84 -28.77 -16.34
C THR A 16 -6.30 -27.32 -16.27
N VAL A 17 -7.31 -27.07 -15.44
CA VAL A 17 -7.65 -25.72 -15.00
C VAL A 17 -6.49 -25.24 -14.13
N LEU A 18 -5.62 -24.40 -14.68
CA LEU A 18 -4.59 -23.71 -13.92
C LEU A 18 -5.28 -22.70 -13.00
N ALA A 19 -5.59 -23.13 -11.78
CA ALA A 19 -5.91 -22.22 -10.69
C ALA A 19 -4.66 -21.35 -10.44
N THR A 20 -4.69 -20.10 -10.88
CA THR A 20 -3.71 -19.10 -10.49
C THR A 20 -3.87 -18.84 -9.00
N ALA A 21 -3.13 -19.56 -8.17
CA ALA A 21 -2.99 -19.23 -6.76
C ALA A 21 -2.45 -17.80 -6.69
N GLN A 22 -3.27 -16.88 -6.16
CA GLN A 22 -2.81 -15.55 -5.80
C GLN A 22 -1.83 -15.73 -4.65
N ALA A 23 -0.53 -15.66 -4.94
CA ALA A 23 0.49 -15.56 -3.92
C ALA A 23 0.28 -14.22 -3.19
N SER A 24 -0.37 -14.26 -2.03
CA SER A 24 -0.29 -13.16 -1.09
C SER A 24 1.16 -13.09 -0.61
N ALA A 25 1.88 -12.08 -1.07
CA ALA A 25 3.17 -11.73 -0.49
C ALA A 25 2.91 -11.33 0.97
N GLN A 26 3.04 -12.30 1.88
CA GLN A 26 3.14 -12.00 3.30
C GLN A 26 4.49 -11.31 3.50
N THR A 27 4.50 -9.99 3.34
CA THR A 27 5.64 -9.13 3.66
C THR A 27 6.12 -9.55 5.05
N GLN A 28 7.40 -9.93 5.15
CA GLN A 28 8.03 -10.23 6.43
C GLN A 28 7.64 -9.12 7.40
N ARG A 29 7.03 -9.50 8.54
CA ARG A 29 6.68 -8.58 9.61
C ARG A 29 7.98 -7.98 10.12
N ALA A 30 8.39 -6.86 9.51
CA ALA A 30 9.29 -5.93 10.14
C ALA A 30 8.74 -5.63 11.54
N ASP A 31 9.63 -5.38 12.49
CA ASP A 31 9.24 -4.96 13.83
C ASP A 31 8.14 -3.89 13.72
N TRP A 32 6.97 -4.18 14.29
CA TRP A 32 5.84 -3.26 14.18
C TRP A 32 6.19 -1.99 14.95
N ASP A 33 6.34 -0.88 14.24
CA ASP A 33 6.68 0.40 14.88
C ASP A 33 5.46 1.24 15.27
N GLY A 34 4.27 0.79 14.87
CA GLY A 34 3.00 1.43 15.21
C GLY A 34 2.71 2.70 14.41
N ASN A 35 3.30 2.85 13.22
CA ASN A 35 3.12 4.02 12.37
C ASN A 35 2.64 3.65 10.96
N ILE A 36 1.98 4.60 10.33
CA ILE A 36 1.82 4.63 8.87
C ILE A 36 2.84 5.57 8.25
N TYR A 37 3.44 5.11 7.18
CA TYR A 37 4.39 5.84 6.35
C TYR A 37 3.69 6.34 5.09
N LEU A 38 3.77 7.64 4.83
CA LEU A 38 3.29 8.27 3.61
C LEU A 38 4.48 8.66 2.74
N TYR A 39 4.50 8.18 1.50
CA TYR A 39 5.60 8.35 0.55
C TYR A 39 5.21 9.30 -0.58
N TYR A 40 6.14 10.16 -0.97
CA TYR A 40 6.00 11.10 -2.09
C TYR A 40 5.85 10.39 -3.44
N SER A 41 6.66 9.38 -3.72
CA SER A 41 6.68 8.65 -4.99
C SER A 41 6.68 7.14 -4.80
N ALA A 42 6.62 6.38 -5.90
CA ALA A 42 6.77 4.92 -5.88
C ALA A 42 8.24 4.48 -5.94
N SER A 43 9.18 5.43 -6.07
CA SER A 43 10.60 5.13 -6.22
C SER A 43 11.19 4.62 -4.90
N SER A 44 12.28 3.85 -5.00
CA SER A 44 13.03 3.38 -3.83
C SER A 44 13.70 4.52 -3.05
N ASN A 45 13.92 5.67 -3.70
CA ASN A 45 14.52 6.86 -3.12
C ASN A 45 13.45 7.89 -2.68
N SER A 46 12.18 7.50 -2.57
CA SER A 46 11.12 8.42 -2.16
C SER A 46 11.32 8.90 -0.73
N SER A 47 11.20 10.21 -0.54
CA SER A 47 11.01 10.79 0.78
C SER A 47 9.68 10.34 1.38
N TRP A 48 9.62 10.34 2.71
CA TRP A 48 8.46 9.90 3.47
C TRP A 48 8.33 10.65 4.79
N SER A 49 7.11 10.61 5.34
CA SER A 49 6.81 11.03 6.71
C SER A 49 5.94 9.98 7.38
N LYS A 50 6.16 9.76 8.67
CA LYS A 50 5.43 8.77 9.47
C LYS A 50 4.45 9.45 10.42
N TYR A 51 3.36 8.75 10.69
CA TYR A 51 2.28 9.23 11.53
C TYR A 51 1.75 8.11 12.42
N ALA A 52 1.40 8.45 13.65
CA ALA A 52 0.67 7.60 14.57
C ALA A 52 -0.43 8.46 15.21
N GLY A 53 -1.68 8.28 14.78
CA GLY A 53 -2.82 9.08 15.21
C GLY A 53 -3.50 9.87 14.10
N TRP A 54 -4.47 10.71 14.50
CA TRP A 54 -5.34 11.44 13.59
C TRP A 54 -4.65 12.72 13.10
N VAL A 55 -4.81 13.04 11.83
CA VAL A 55 -4.27 14.26 11.23
C VAL A 55 -5.39 14.98 10.51
N ASN A 56 -5.79 16.14 11.04
CA ASN A 56 -6.91 16.92 10.49
C ASN A 56 -6.56 17.63 9.18
N ASP A 57 -5.32 18.09 9.04
CA ASP A 57 -4.85 18.72 7.81
C ASP A 57 -3.33 18.53 7.64
N PHE A 58 -2.90 18.11 6.46
CA PHE A 58 -1.49 17.99 6.09
C PHE A 58 -0.82 19.31 5.64
N ALA A 59 -1.51 20.46 5.64
CA ALA A 59 -0.99 21.73 5.09
C ALA A 59 0.34 22.22 5.71
N GLY A 60 0.60 21.87 6.98
CA GLY A 60 1.84 22.18 7.70
C GLY A 60 2.87 21.06 7.71
N HIS A 61 2.57 19.91 7.09
CA HIS A 61 3.44 18.74 7.12
C HIS A 61 4.25 18.63 5.83
N THR A 62 5.53 18.28 5.97
CA THR A 62 6.43 18.01 4.84
C THR A 62 6.97 16.59 4.91
N PHE A 63 7.42 16.06 3.77
CA PHE A 63 8.16 14.80 3.75
C PHE A 63 9.53 15.02 4.39
N ALA A 64 9.77 14.33 5.52
CA ALA A 64 10.89 14.61 6.41
C ALA A 64 12.12 13.76 6.11
N ALA A 65 11.95 12.53 5.62
CA ALA A 65 13.08 11.69 5.24
C ALA A 65 13.84 12.28 4.03
N GLY A 66 15.12 11.97 3.86
CA GLY A 66 15.84 12.35 2.65
C GLY A 66 15.25 11.71 1.39
N GLY A 67 15.71 12.16 0.22
CA GLY A 67 15.33 11.58 -1.07
C GLY A 67 14.38 12.44 -1.90
N GLU A 68 13.74 11.82 -2.89
CA GLU A 68 12.83 12.46 -3.84
C GLU A 68 11.62 13.03 -3.11
N GLY A 69 11.38 14.34 -3.28
CA GLY A 69 10.26 15.03 -2.64
C GLY A 69 10.50 15.47 -1.21
N HIS A 70 11.74 15.39 -0.71
CA HIS A 70 12.10 15.94 0.60
C HIS A 70 11.75 17.44 0.70
N GLY A 71 11.15 17.84 1.81
CA GLY A 71 10.72 19.23 2.05
C GLY A 71 9.44 19.64 1.31
N LEU A 72 8.91 18.81 0.41
CA LEU A 72 7.60 19.05 -0.19
C LEU A 72 6.48 18.77 0.82
N ARG A 73 5.35 19.46 0.63
CA ARG A 73 4.15 19.27 1.44
C ARG A 73 3.61 17.85 1.28
N VAL A 74 3.22 17.22 2.38
CA VAL A 74 2.54 15.92 2.35
C VAL A 74 1.14 16.03 1.73
N LYS A 75 0.46 17.15 1.97
CA LYS A 75 -0.82 17.46 1.33
C LYS A 75 -0.68 17.45 -0.19
N ASN A 76 -1.63 16.79 -0.88
CA ASN A 76 -1.72 16.66 -2.33
C ASN A 76 -0.48 16.05 -3.01
N ASN A 77 0.35 15.30 -2.29
CA ASN A 77 1.57 14.73 -2.86
C ASN A 77 1.87 13.31 -2.38
N VAL A 78 0.94 12.65 -1.68
CA VAL A 78 1.13 11.25 -1.29
C VAL A 78 0.78 10.33 -2.45
N ASN A 79 1.76 9.52 -2.82
CA ASN A 79 1.61 8.52 -3.87
C ASN A 79 1.39 7.11 -3.32
N ARG A 80 2.16 6.71 -2.30
CA ARG A 80 2.12 5.38 -1.68
C ARG A 80 2.01 5.51 -0.18
N ALA A 81 1.38 4.53 0.48
CA ALA A 81 1.45 4.41 1.91
C ALA A 81 1.79 2.98 2.34
N TRP A 82 2.38 2.86 3.51
CA TRP A 82 2.66 1.60 4.18
C TRP A 82 2.25 1.69 5.65
N ASN A 83 1.28 0.89 6.04
CA ASN A 83 0.90 0.74 7.43
C ASN A 83 1.79 -0.32 8.11
N ASN A 84 2.70 0.13 8.96
CA ASN A 84 3.55 -0.72 9.78
C ASN A 84 3.03 -0.83 11.24
N ASP A 85 1.70 -0.86 11.40
CA ASP A 85 1.01 -1.14 12.65
C ASP A 85 0.27 -2.49 12.56
N GLY A 86 0.24 -3.24 13.67
CA GLY A 86 -0.42 -4.54 13.76
C GLY A 86 -1.87 -4.52 14.29
N ASN A 87 -2.33 -3.39 14.81
CA ASN A 87 -3.60 -3.20 15.54
C ASN A 87 -4.43 -2.02 15.04
N TYR A 88 -3.89 -1.13 14.20
CA TYR A 88 -4.58 0.06 13.72
C TYR A 88 -4.61 0.11 12.19
N ALA A 89 -5.67 0.70 11.66
CA ALA A 89 -5.81 1.03 10.25
C ALA A 89 -5.80 2.53 10.08
N ALA A 90 -5.29 2.94 8.93
CA ALA A 90 -5.33 4.31 8.45
C ALA A 90 -6.35 4.45 7.33
N ARG A 91 -7.03 5.58 7.31
CA ARG A 91 -7.84 6.04 6.18
C ARG A 91 -7.27 7.37 5.77
N ILE A 92 -6.81 7.45 4.54
CA ILE A 92 -6.30 8.69 3.95
C ILE A 92 -7.46 9.30 3.16
N TYR A 93 -7.73 10.58 3.40
CA TYR A 93 -8.86 11.28 2.79
C TYR A 93 -8.39 12.31 1.77
N TYR A 94 -9.22 12.50 0.74
CA TYR A 94 -9.06 13.58 -0.23
C TYR A 94 -9.24 14.97 0.41
N ASN A 95 -10.21 15.13 1.32
CA ASN A 95 -10.48 16.40 2.00
C ASN A 95 -9.81 16.51 3.38
N GLU A 96 -9.77 17.73 3.89
CA GLU A 96 -9.41 18.04 5.28
C GLU A 96 -10.47 17.50 6.27
N ASN A 97 -10.10 17.46 7.55
CA ASN A 97 -10.98 17.11 8.67
C ASN A 97 -11.70 15.76 8.48
N GLN A 98 -11.03 14.77 7.88
CA GLN A 98 -11.53 13.42 7.68
C GLN A 98 -12.92 13.36 7.03
N ASN A 99 -13.15 14.19 6.00
CA ASN A 99 -14.43 14.30 5.31
C ASN A 99 -15.60 14.82 6.18
N ALA A 100 -15.33 15.57 7.26
CA ALA A 100 -16.38 16.13 8.12
C ALA A 100 -17.47 16.94 7.38
N SER A 101 -17.19 17.46 6.19
CA SER A 101 -18.13 18.28 5.39
C SER A 101 -18.89 17.51 4.30
N GLY A 102 -18.69 16.20 4.11
CA GLY A 102 -19.43 15.45 3.08
C GLY A 102 -18.73 14.20 2.57
N ASN A 103 -19.27 13.62 1.49
CA ASN A 103 -18.73 12.40 0.91
C ASN A 103 -17.57 12.72 -0.04
N ALA A 104 -16.35 12.29 0.28
CA ALA A 104 -15.19 12.43 -0.60
C ALA A 104 -14.41 11.12 -0.68
N PRO A 105 -13.60 10.94 -1.73
CA PRO A 105 -12.76 9.76 -1.86
C PRO A 105 -11.86 9.57 -0.64
N TYR A 106 -11.70 8.32 -0.24
CA TYR A 106 -10.79 7.90 0.80
C TYR A 106 -10.12 6.58 0.41
N ASP A 107 -9.04 6.24 1.09
CA ASP A 107 -8.33 4.99 0.88
C ASP A 107 -7.88 4.37 2.20
N ASP A 108 -8.18 3.08 2.38
CA ASP A 108 -7.95 2.34 3.63
C ASP A 108 -6.68 1.49 3.55
N PHE A 109 -5.88 1.56 4.61
CA PHE A 109 -4.65 0.80 4.79
C PHE A 109 -4.75 0.00 6.09
N TYR A 110 -5.03 -1.29 5.95
CA TYR A 110 -5.10 -2.24 7.06
C TYR A 110 -3.70 -2.60 7.60
N PRO A 111 -3.62 -3.21 8.79
CA PRO A 111 -2.36 -3.65 9.37
C PRO A 111 -1.45 -4.41 8.39
N GLY A 112 -0.23 -3.91 8.19
CA GLY A 112 0.77 -4.51 7.28
C GLY A 112 0.60 -4.19 5.80
N GLU A 113 -0.44 -3.45 5.39
CA GLU A 113 -0.64 -3.13 3.97
C GLU A 113 0.36 -2.09 3.47
N SER A 114 0.97 -2.37 2.32
CA SER A 114 1.86 -1.46 1.61
C SER A 114 1.46 -1.43 0.14
N ARG A 115 0.93 -0.29 -0.32
CA ARG A 115 0.46 -0.15 -1.70
C ARG A 115 0.32 1.32 -2.11
N GLN A 116 0.18 1.52 -3.41
CA GLN A 116 -0.15 2.84 -3.95
C GLN A 116 -1.56 3.25 -3.49
N LEU A 117 -1.75 4.56 -3.29
CA LEU A 117 -3.08 5.09 -3.05
C LEU A 117 -3.95 4.91 -4.30
N ASN A 118 -5.25 4.74 -4.09
CA ASN A 118 -6.23 4.72 -5.17
C ASN A 118 -6.23 6.04 -5.95
N SER A 119 -6.71 6.00 -7.19
CA SER A 119 -6.67 7.16 -8.10
C SER A 119 -7.43 8.38 -7.59
N GLY A 120 -8.41 8.21 -6.69
CA GLY A 120 -9.21 9.31 -6.14
C GLY A 120 -8.52 10.10 -5.03
N VAL A 121 -7.54 9.50 -4.34
CA VAL A 121 -6.84 10.14 -3.20
C VAL A 121 -5.36 10.39 -3.50
N ARG A 122 -4.77 9.61 -4.41
CA ARG A 122 -3.37 9.74 -4.82
C ARG A 122 -3.07 11.17 -5.31
N ASN A 123 -2.03 11.79 -4.77
CA ASN A 123 -1.64 13.18 -5.04
C ASN A 123 -2.75 14.21 -4.78
N ASN A 124 -3.77 13.86 -4.02
CA ASN A 124 -4.87 14.75 -3.67
C ASN A 124 -5.31 14.53 -2.21
N ASN A 125 -4.43 13.99 -1.37
CA ASN A 125 -4.70 13.71 0.03
C ASN A 125 -4.63 14.99 0.88
N ALA A 126 -5.48 15.10 1.89
CA ALA A 126 -5.47 16.26 2.80
C ALA A 126 -5.56 15.91 4.29
N SER A 127 -6.14 14.77 4.67
CA SER A 127 -6.22 14.36 6.08
C SER A 127 -6.14 12.84 6.26
N MET A 128 -6.06 12.40 7.52
CA MET A 128 -6.00 10.99 7.88
C MET A 128 -6.73 10.72 9.20
N SER A 129 -7.38 9.56 9.28
CA SER A 129 -7.86 8.98 10.54
C SER A 129 -7.10 7.71 10.89
N TRP A 130 -7.04 7.42 12.18
CA TRP A 130 -6.33 6.27 12.72
C TRP A 130 -7.22 5.55 13.74
N TRP A 131 -7.71 4.36 13.41
CA TRP A 131 -8.61 3.62 14.30
C TRP A 131 -8.08 2.21 14.55
N ARG A 132 -8.40 1.70 15.73
CA ARG A 132 -8.02 0.36 16.12
C ARG A 132 -8.85 -0.65 15.33
N VAL A 133 -8.18 -1.60 14.68
CA VAL A 133 -8.80 -2.76 14.04
C VAL A 133 -8.75 -3.90 15.04
N GLY A 134 -9.91 -4.45 15.37
CA GLY A 134 -10.09 -5.52 16.36
C GLY A 134 -11.30 -6.35 15.99
#